data_AF-A0A1Z7ZM24-F1
#
_entry.id   AF-A0A1Z7ZM24-F1
#
_cell.length_a   1.000
_cell.length_b   1.000
_cell.length_c   1.000
_cell.angle_alpha   90.00
_cell.angle_beta   90.00
_cell.angle_gamma   90.00
#
_symmetry.space_group_name_H-M   'P 1'
#
loop_
_entity.id
_entity.type
_entity.pdbx_description
1 polymer ?
#
loop_
_entity_poly.entity_id
_entity_poly.type
_entity_poly.pdbx_seq_one_letter_code
_entity_poly.pdbx_strand_id
1 'polypeptide(L)'
;MNAVNIDKINFGLILISFILACLLPFELFLFGYAFLGPLHYLTETNWIVDKNYFVINKYWKYLVLGAAIIYSTPYVFSLPVFSEFLDEFIISFFTSTVVRYTNFVMFFILISAILALFYKTYKAFAISFLVALLLSVWTYTSEAYVLINGLLLPTIIHVYLFTIFFMIYGVKKKKTKYGITNIILVLLLPLSLVFFDTDIFNYQFSQGIKDNYIGNNFHVLNANLSKFLGVYNDLRFFFYEKIDLKIQIFIAFAYIYHYLNWFSKTTIIGWHKQLTTKKALTILMLWAIISCCYLYDYRLGFILSIFLSVSHVMLEFPLNIITIRSLFLRKQKTR
;
A
#
# COMPACT_ATOMS: atom_id res chain seq x y z
N MET A 1 5.74 -25.76 -9.62
CA MET A 1 6.81 -25.51 -8.63
C MET A 1 6.33 -25.92 -7.25
N ASN A 2 7.17 -26.61 -6.47
CA ASN A 2 6.83 -26.99 -5.10
C ASN A 2 7.03 -25.81 -4.13
N ALA A 3 6.31 -25.81 -3.00
CA ALA A 3 6.34 -24.72 -2.01
C ALA A 3 7.77 -24.31 -1.59
N VAL A 4 8.67 -25.29 -1.43
CA VAL A 4 10.09 -25.04 -1.07
C VAL A 4 10.82 -24.21 -2.13
N ASN A 5 10.52 -24.38 -3.42
CA ASN A 5 11.15 -23.57 -4.47
C ASN A 5 10.66 -22.11 -4.45
N ILE A 6 9.41 -21.88 -4.06
CA ILE A 6 8.87 -20.52 -3.95
C ILE A 6 9.51 -19.81 -2.76
N ASP A 7 9.66 -20.50 -1.62
CA ASP A 7 10.31 -19.92 -0.46
C ASP A 7 11.79 -19.58 -0.74
N LYS A 8 12.48 -20.37 -1.57
CA LYS A 8 13.83 -20.05 -2.05
C LYS A 8 13.87 -18.81 -2.95
N ILE A 9 12.90 -18.69 -3.86
CA ILE A 9 12.78 -17.48 -4.69
C ILE A 9 12.52 -16.27 -3.78
N ASN A 10 11.61 -16.41 -2.83
CA ASN A 10 11.28 -15.33 -1.91
C ASN A 10 12.49 -14.90 -1.06
N PHE A 11 13.32 -15.85 -0.63
CA PHE A 11 14.61 -15.55 0.02
C PHE A 11 15.49 -14.66 -0.85
N GLY A 12 15.66 -15.02 -2.13
CA GLY A 12 16.43 -14.20 -3.07
C GLY A 12 15.81 -12.82 -3.29
N LEU A 13 14.49 -12.74 -3.42
CA LEU A 13 13.76 -11.47 -3.61
C LEU A 13 13.92 -10.54 -2.40
N ILE A 14 13.89 -11.05 -1.17
CA ILE A 14 14.14 -10.25 0.03
C ILE A 14 15.54 -9.61 -0.03
N LEU A 15 16.57 -10.42 -0.29
CA LEU A 15 17.95 -9.94 -0.33
C LEU A 15 18.17 -8.92 -1.46
N ILE A 16 17.67 -9.22 -2.67
CA ILE A 16 17.80 -8.31 -3.82
C ILE A 16 17.05 -7.01 -3.57
N SER A 17 15.83 -7.07 -3.00
CA SER A 17 15.06 -5.86 -2.68
C SER A 17 15.81 -4.98 -1.68
N PHE A 18 16.43 -5.57 -0.66
CA PHE A 18 17.18 -4.82 0.35
C PHE A 18 18.47 -4.23 -0.23
N ILE A 19 19.25 -5.00 -0.98
CA ILE A 19 20.48 -4.53 -1.64
C ILE A 19 20.15 -3.37 -2.58
N LEU A 20 19.14 -3.51 -3.44
CA LEU A 20 18.74 -2.43 -4.35
C LEU A 20 18.26 -1.20 -3.58
N ALA A 21 17.52 -1.39 -2.48
CA ALA A 21 17.06 -0.27 -1.65
C ALA A 21 18.23 0.49 -1.00
N CYS A 22 19.30 -0.22 -0.60
CA CYS A 22 20.52 0.42 -0.13
C CYS A 22 21.24 1.18 -1.26
N LEU A 23 21.29 0.65 -2.47
CA LEU A 23 22.00 1.29 -3.58
C LEU A 23 21.26 2.50 -4.15
N LEU A 24 19.93 2.44 -4.23
CA LEU A 24 19.09 3.38 -4.98
C LEU A 24 17.82 3.78 -4.20
N PRO A 25 17.93 4.34 -2.98
CA PRO A 25 16.80 4.48 -2.06
C PRO A 25 15.63 5.31 -2.60
N PHE A 26 15.89 6.39 -3.33
CA PHE A 26 14.83 7.24 -3.87
C PHE A 26 14.39 6.77 -5.26
N GLU A 27 15.34 6.47 -6.14
CA GLU A 27 15.10 6.02 -7.51
C GLU A 27 14.29 4.73 -7.52
N LEU A 28 14.66 3.76 -6.68
CA LEU A 28 13.99 2.49 -6.59
C LEU A 28 12.57 2.64 -6.06
N PHE A 29 12.35 3.52 -5.08
CA PHE A 29 11.02 3.80 -4.55
C PHE A 29 10.12 4.43 -5.61
N LEU A 30 10.62 5.44 -6.33
CA LEU A 30 9.88 6.08 -7.43
C LEU A 30 9.61 5.09 -8.56
N PHE A 31 10.58 4.26 -8.95
CA PHE A 31 10.39 3.18 -9.91
C PHE A 31 9.32 2.17 -9.45
N GLY A 32 9.36 1.80 -8.17
CA GLY A 32 8.37 0.93 -7.55
C GLY A 32 6.95 1.48 -7.71
N TYR A 33 6.76 2.78 -7.44
CA TYR A 33 5.47 3.45 -7.63
C TYR A 33 5.05 3.61 -9.10
N ALA A 34 6.01 3.89 -9.99
CA ALA A 34 5.72 4.15 -11.39
C ALA A 34 5.39 2.88 -12.19
N PHE A 35 6.08 1.78 -11.89
CA PHE A 35 6.09 0.60 -12.75
C PHE A 35 5.52 -0.65 -12.05
N LEU A 36 6.07 -1.02 -10.88
CA LEU A 36 5.69 -2.24 -10.17
C LEU A 36 4.33 -2.12 -9.48
N GLY A 37 4.06 -0.96 -8.87
CA GLY A 37 2.82 -0.66 -8.15
C GLY A 37 1.58 -0.83 -9.03
N PRO A 38 1.45 -0.11 -10.16
CA PRO A 38 0.29 -0.23 -11.03
C PRO A 38 0.04 -1.66 -11.51
N LEU A 39 1.11 -2.40 -11.85
CA LEU A 39 0.99 -3.80 -12.25
C LEU A 39 0.50 -4.69 -11.09
N HIS A 40 1.03 -4.46 -9.89
CA HIS A 40 0.63 -5.15 -8.68
C HIS A 40 -0.85 -4.87 -8.36
N TYR A 41 -1.26 -3.59 -8.33
CA TYR A 41 -2.65 -3.19 -8.03
C TYR A 41 -3.65 -3.84 -8.99
N LEU A 42 -3.35 -3.83 -10.29
CA LEU A 42 -4.23 -4.39 -11.32
C LEU A 42 -4.32 -5.93 -11.22
N THR A 43 -3.18 -6.61 -11.03
CA THR A 43 -3.16 -8.08 -10.97
C THR A 43 -3.77 -8.61 -9.67
N GLU A 44 -3.51 -7.96 -8.54
CA GLU A 44 -4.09 -8.31 -7.25
C GLU A 44 -5.58 -8.00 -7.21
N THR A 45 -6.01 -6.82 -7.67
CA THR A 45 -7.43 -6.48 -7.74
C THR A 45 -8.20 -7.49 -8.59
N ASN A 46 -7.66 -7.88 -9.76
CA ASN A 46 -8.29 -8.94 -10.57
C ASN A 46 -8.42 -10.26 -9.77
N TRP A 47 -7.38 -10.65 -9.03
CA TRP A 47 -7.44 -11.86 -8.20
C TRP A 47 -8.45 -11.75 -7.05
N ILE A 48 -8.57 -10.58 -6.41
CA ILE A 48 -9.55 -10.35 -5.35
C ILE A 48 -10.99 -10.47 -5.89
N VAL A 49 -11.24 -9.93 -7.09
CA VAL A 49 -12.54 -10.06 -7.79
C VAL A 49 -12.89 -11.54 -8.00
N ASP A 50 -11.90 -12.31 -8.46
CA ASP A 50 -11.98 -13.76 -8.69
C ASP A 50 -12.25 -14.55 -7.38
N LYS A 51 -11.95 -13.97 -6.21
CA LYS A 51 -12.27 -14.50 -4.88
C LYS A 51 -13.55 -13.94 -4.27
N ASN A 52 -14.38 -13.24 -5.06
CA ASN A 52 -15.58 -12.54 -4.58
C ASN A 52 -15.28 -11.60 -3.40
N TYR A 53 -14.12 -10.94 -3.42
CA TYR A 53 -13.72 -9.93 -2.44
C TYR A 53 -13.63 -10.41 -0.98
N PHE A 54 -13.63 -11.72 -0.74
CA PHE A 54 -13.55 -12.34 0.59
C PHE A 54 -14.67 -11.93 1.56
N VAL A 55 -15.77 -11.36 1.07
CA VAL A 55 -16.93 -10.95 1.87
C VAL A 55 -18.17 -11.71 1.44
N ILE A 56 -19.18 -11.75 2.31
CA ILE A 56 -20.45 -12.39 2.00
C ILE A 56 -21.27 -11.54 1.01
N ASN A 57 -21.24 -10.21 1.18
CA ASN A 57 -22.04 -9.29 0.39
C ASN A 57 -21.25 -8.68 -0.78
N LYS A 58 -21.67 -8.99 -2.02
CA LYS A 58 -21.02 -8.50 -3.25
C LYS A 58 -21.17 -7.00 -3.51
N TYR A 59 -22.08 -6.30 -2.82
CA TYR A 59 -22.19 -4.83 -2.92
C TYR A 59 -20.96 -4.10 -2.36
N TRP A 60 -20.10 -4.79 -1.61
CA TRP A 60 -18.80 -4.31 -1.15
C TRP A 60 -17.97 -3.61 -2.22
N LYS A 61 -17.95 -4.16 -3.45
CA LYS A 61 -17.17 -3.57 -4.55
C LYS A 61 -17.64 -2.16 -4.93
N TYR A 62 -18.94 -1.88 -4.82
CA TYR A 62 -19.48 -0.56 -5.15
C TYR A 62 -19.21 0.44 -4.03
N LEU A 63 -19.26 -0.02 -2.77
CA LEU A 63 -18.85 0.79 -1.62
C LEU A 63 -17.38 1.21 -1.75
N VAL A 64 -16.50 0.25 -2.05
CA VAL A 64 -15.07 0.53 -2.24
C VAL A 64 -14.81 1.41 -3.47
N LEU A 65 -15.50 1.17 -4.58
CA LEU A 65 -15.37 2.02 -5.78
C LEU A 65 -15.76 3.48 -5.49
N GLY A 66 -16.91 3.70 -4.84
CA GLY A 66 -17.34 5.05 -4.46
C GLY A 66 -16.37 5.72 -3.50
N ALA A 67 -15.86 4.98 -2.51
CA ALA A 67 -14.87 5.48 -1.57
C ALA A 67 -13.53 5.81 -2.26
N ALA A 68 -13.04 4.97 -3.16
CA ALA A 68 -11.81 5.22 -3.90
C ALA A 68 -11.93 6.45 -4.81
N ILE A 69 -13.09 6.64 -5.46
CA ILE A 69 -13.38 7.88 -6.22
C ILE A 69 -13.26 9.08 -5.28
N ILE A 70 -14.04 9.13 -4.19
CA ILE A 70 -14.04 10.25 -3.23
C ILE A 70 -12.63 10.52 -2.68
N TYR A 71 -11.88 9.47 -2.34
CA TYR A 71 -10.52 9.59 -1.84
C TYR A 71 -9.57 10.20 -2.88
N SER A 72 -9.69 9.78 -4.14
CA SER A 72 -8.81 10.23 -5.23
C SER A 72 -9.18 11.61 -5.79
N THR A 73 -10.44 12.03 -5.68
CA THR A 73 -10.95 13.27 -6.28
C THR A 73 -10.10 14.50 -5.95
N PRO A 74 -9.73 14.78 -4.69
CA PRO A 74 -8.92 15.96 -4.39
C PRO A 74 -7.57 16.00 -5.11
N TYR A 75 -6.96 14.84 -5.33
CA TYR A 75 -5.70 14.74 -6.03
C TYR A 75 -5.89 15.01 -7.53
N VAL A 76 -6.98 14.53 -8.13
CA VAL A 76 -7.34 14.84 -9.53
C VAL A 76 -7.51 16.34 -9.73
N PHE A 77 -8.28 17.01 -8.85
CA PHE A 77 -8.47 18.46 -8.90
C PHE A 77 -7.21 19.27 -8.55
N SER A 78 -6.14 18.62 -8.05
CA SER A 78 -4.83 19.25 -7.88
C SER A 78 -3.99 19.31 -9.16
N LEU A 79 -4.45 18.71 -10.27
CA LEU A 79 -3.76 18.81 -11.55
C LEU A 79 -3.89 20.23 -12.15
N PRO A 80 -2.82 20.81 -12.72
CA PRO A 80 -2.84 22.15 -13.29
C PRO A 80 -3.94 22.38 -14.33
N VAL A 81 -4.25 21.36 -15.13
CA VAL A 81 -5.29 21.44 -16.17
C VAL A 81 -6.65 21.90 -15.62
N PHE A 82 -7.03 21.50 -14.40
CA PHE A 82 -8.33 21.91 -13.85
C PHE A 82 -8.36 23.38 -13.45
N SER A 83 -7.21 23.96 -13.09
CA SER A 83 -7.12 25.40 -12.76
C SER A 83 -7.34 26.31 -13.96
N GLU A 84 -7.22 25.78 -15.20
CA GLU A 84 -7.52 26.52 -16.43
C GLU A 84 -9.03 26.59 -16.72
N PHE A 85 -9.82 25.63 -16.22
CA PHE A 85 -11.24 25.49 -16.55
C PHE A 85 -12.20 25.78 -15.38
N LEU A 86 -11.71 25.73 -14.14
CA LEU A 86 -12.52 25.87 -12.92
C LEU A 86 -12.05 27.08 -12.10
N ASP A 87 -12.97 27.66 -11.34
CA ASP A 87 -12.66 28.76 -10.44
C ASP A 87 -11.87 28.31 -9.20
N GLU A 88 -11.18 29.25 -8.57
CA GLU A 88 -10.39 28.99 -7.37
C GLU A 88 -11.23 28.42 -6.21
N PHE A 89 -12.52 28.77 -6.15
CA PHE A 89 -13.43 28.27 -5.13
C PHE A 89 -13.64 26.75 -5.26
N ILE A 90 -13.95 26.25 -6.47
CA ILE A 90 -14.11 24.80 -6.70
C ILE A 90 -12.79 24.06 -6.46
N ILE A 91 -11.66 24.58 -6.96
CA ILE A 91 -10.34 23.98 -6.75
C ILE A 91 -10.05 23.87 -5.25
N SER A 92 -10.17 24.99 -4.51
CA SER A 92 -9.92 25.03 -3.07
C SER A 92 -10.88 24.15 -2.27
N PHE A 93 -12.16 24.05 -2.69
CA PHE A 93 -13.10 23.11 -2.07
C PHE A 93 -12.57 21.68 -2.11
N PHE A 94 -12.09 21.21 -3.27
CA PHE A 94 -11.54 19.86 -3.37
C PHE A 94 -10.17 19.73 -2.68
N THR A 95 -9.21 20.61 -2.99
CA THR A 95 -7.81 20.47 -2.55
C THR A 95 -7.58 20.85 -1.08
N SER A 96 -8.48 21.64 -0.48
CA SER A 96 -8.33 22.11 0.91
C SER A 96 -9.41 21.58 1.85
N THR A 97 -10.66 21.49 1.40
CA THR A 97 -11.79 21.04 2.25
C THR A 97 -11.97 19.53 2.16
N VAL A 98 -12.17 18.98 0.95
CA VAL A 98 -12.42 17.53 0.78
C VAL A 98 -11.21 16.69 1.20
N VAL A 99 -9.97 17.14 0.93
CA VAL A 99 -8.73 16.45 1.40
C VAL A 99 -8.77 16.14 2.89
N ARG A 100 -9.29 17.04 3.74
CA ARG A 100 -9.31 16.84 5.21
C ARG A 100 -10.13 15.62 5.63
N TYR A 101 -11.06 15.19 4.77
CA TYR A 101 -11.96 14.06 5.02
C TYR A 101 -11.56 12.79 4.26
N THR A 102 -10.45 12.76 3.52
CA THR A 102 -10.02 11.53 2.82
C THR A 102 -9.61 10.43 3.80
N ASN A 103 -8.94 10.80 4.90
CA ASN A 103 -8.57 9.86 5.98
C ASN A 103 -9.79 9.19 6.61
N PHE A 104 -10.88 9.96 6.74
CA PHE A 104 -12.18 9.46 7.18
C PHE A 104 -12.69 8.35 6.27
N VAL A 105 -12.59 8.51 4.95
CA VAL A 105 -13.02 7.49 3.98
C VAL A 105 -12.23 6.19 4.15
N MET A 106 -10.91 6.28 4.32
CA MET A 106 -10.05 5.10 4.53
C MET A 106 -10.44 4.33 5.79
N PHE A 107 -10.57 5.02 6.92
CA PHE A 107 -10.93 4.39 8.18
C PHE A 107 -12.35 3.81 8.13
N PHE A 108 -13.29 4.54 7.54
CA PHE A 108 -14.66 4.08 7.33
C PHE A 108 -14.71 2.76 6.55
N ILE A 109 -13.90 2.62 5.49
CA ILE A 109 -13.82 1.39 4.71
C ILE A 109 -13.15 0.26 5.49
N LEU A 110 -12.11 0.53 6.28
CA LEU A 110 -11.49 -0.47 7.15
C LEU A 110 -12.51 -1.07 8.16
N ILE A 111 -13.27 -0.21 8.85
CA ILE A 111 -14.29 -0.67 9.80
C ILE A 111 -15.42 -1.41 9.05
N SER A 112 -15.84 -0.90 7.91
CA SER A 112 -16.86 -1.57 7.07
C SER A 112 -16.39 -2.95 6.58
N ALA A 113 -15.11 -3.15 6.31
CA ALA A 113 -14.55 -4.44 5.92
C ALA A 113 -14.71 -5.49 7.03
N ILE A 114 -14.50 -5.11 8.30
CA ILE A 114 -14.69 -6.01 9.46
C ILE A 114 -16.14 -6.48 9.49
N LEU A 115 -17.08 -5.56 9.30
CA LEU A 115 -18.51 -5.81 9.38
C LEU A 115 -19.01 -6.64 8.17
N ALA A 116 -18.49 -6.35 6.96
CA ALA A 116 -18.86 -7.04 5.72
C ALA A 116 -18.53 -8.55 5.73
N LEU A 117 -17.66 -9.02 6.62
CA LEU A 117 -17.36 -10.44 6.80
C LEU A 117 -18.48 -11.23 7.47
N PHE A 118 -19.38 -10.57 8.22
CA PHE A 118 -20.35 -11.26 9.10
C PHE A 118 -21.80 -11.14 8.62
N TYR A 119 -22.14 -10.13 7.82
CA TYR A 119 -23.54 -9.82 7.50
C TYR A 119 -23.98 -10.33 6.13
N LYS A 120 -25.08 -11.10 6.13
CA LYS A 120 -25.73 -11.64 4.91
C LYS A 120 -26.78 -10.70 4.31
N THR A 121 -27.41 -9.85 5.12
CA THR A 121 -28.57 -9.03 4.72
C THR A 121 -28.19 -7.57 4.51
N TYR A 122 -28.87 -6.90 3.57
CA TYR A 122 -28.65 -5.49 3.26
C TYR A 122 -28.96 -4.57 4.46
N LYS A 123 -29.95 -4.93 5.30
CA LYS A 123 -30.31 -4.17 6.51
C LYS A 123 -29.17 -4.17 7.53
N ALA A 124 -28.57 -5.33 7.77
CA ALA A 124 -27.44 -5.43 8.69
C ALA A 124 -26.20 -4.71 8.12
N PHE A 125 -25.99 -4.76 6.80
CA PHE A 125 -24.97 -3.95 6.13
C PHE A 125 -25.21 -2.45 6.33
N ALA A 126 -26.44 -1.95 6.16
CA ALA A 126 -26.78 -0.53 6.36
C ALA A 126 -26.60 -0.05 7.81
N ILE A 127 -26.98 -0.86 8.79
CA ILE A 127 -26.75 -0.54 10.22
C ILE A 127 -25.24 -0.51 10.50
N SER A 128 -24.50 -1.48 9.98
CA SER A 128 -23.05 -1.56 10.14
C SER A 128 -22.33 -0.38 9.48
N PHE A 129 -22.84 0.09 8.33
CA PHE A 129 -22.41 1.29 7.66
C PHE A 129 -22.62 2.53 8.54
N LEU A 130 -23.80 2.68 9.14
CA LEU A 130 -24.10 3.82 10.04
C LEU A 130 -23.17 3.83 11.27
N VAL A 131 -22.92 2.67 11.87
CA VAL A 131 -21.99 2.54 12.99
C VAL A 131 -20.57 2.91 12.59
N ALA A 132 -20.09 2.39 11.44
CA ALA A 132 -18.77 2.72 10.92
C ALA A 132 -18.64 4.23 10.63
N LEU A 133 -19.70 4.86 10.10
CA LEU A 133 -19.75 6.29 9.85
C LEU A 133 -19.60 7.08 11.16
N LEU A 134 -20.39 6.77 12.18
CA LEU A 134 -20.36 7.47 13.47
C LEU A 134 -18.99 7.33 14.18
N LEU A 135 -18.42 6.13 14.18
CA LEU A 135 -17.08 5.90 14.76
C LEU A 135 -15.99 6.68 14.02
N SER A 136 -16.12 6.79 12.70
CA SER A 136 -15.17 7.54 11.88
C SER A 136 -15.28 9.05 12.12
N VAL A 137 -16.50 9.58 12.33
CA VAL A 137 -16.74 11.00 12.66
C VAL A 137 -16.26 11.32 14.07
N TRP A 138 -16.24 10.36 14.98
CA TRP A 138 -15.75 10.61 16.34
C TRP A 138 -14.22 10.71 16.42
N THR A 139 -13.49 10.05 15.51
CA THR A 139 -12.04 9.87 15.63
C THR A 139 -11.19 10.75 14.69
N TYR A 140 -11.81 11.48 13.75
CA TYR A 140 -11.09 12.11 12.62
C TYR A 140 -10.13 13.25 12.98
N THR A 141 -10.21 13.83 14.18
CA THR A 141 -9.48 15.05 14.55
C THR A 141 -8.16 14.82 15.29
N SER A 142 -7.86 13.59 15.74
CA SER A 142 -6.64 13.35 16.53
C SER A 142 -5.39 13.18 15.64
N GLU A 143 -4.22 13.64 16.13
CA GLU A 143 -2.94 13.47 15.40
C GLU A 143 -2.61 11.98 15.17
N ALA A 144 -2.84 11.14 16.18
CA ALA A 144 -2.64 9.69 16.08
C ALA A 144 -3.54 9.07 15.00
N TYR A 145 -4.79 9.55 14.88
CA TYR A 145 -5.69 9.11 13.83
C TYR A 145 -5.18 9.47 12.44
N VAL A 146 -4.74 10.72 12.24
CA VAL A 146 -4.21 11.19 10.95
C VAL A 146 -2.96 10.40 10.58
N LEU A 147 -2.03 10.21 11.52
CA LEU A 147 -0.80 9.45 11.30
C LEU A 147 -1.10 7.99 10.96
N ILE A 148 -1.90 7.30 11.78
CA ILE A 148 -2.15 5.87 11.61
C ILE A 148 -3.02 5.60 10.40
N ASN A 149 -4.21 6.23 10.31
CA ASN A 149 -5.18 5.91 9.25
C ASN A 149 -4.91 6.65 7.95
N GLY A 150 -4.44 7.90 8.03
CA GLY A 150 -4.21 8.72 6.85
C GLY A 150 -2.90 8.42 6.14
N LEU A 151 -1.86 8.05 6.89
CA LEU A 151 -0.53 7.83 6.34
C LEU A 151 -0.06 6.39 6.47
N LEU A 152 0.09 5.85 7.68
CA LEU A 152 0.71 4.53 7.89
C LEU A 152 -0.14 3.38 7.35
N LEU A 153 -1.47 3.45 7.45
CA LEU A 153 -2.39 2.41 7.01
C LEU A 153 -2.21 2.05 5.53
N PRO A 154 -2.35 2.99 4.57
CA PRO A 154 -2.13 2.69 3.16
C PRO A 154 -0.65 2.55 2.77
N THR A 155 0.29 2.93 3.63
CA THR A 155 1.73 2.82 3.37
C THR A 155 2.35 1.66 4.14
N ILE A 156 3.06 1.90 5.24
CA ILE A 156 3.86 0.90 5.96
C ILE A 156 3.02 -0.25 6.54
N ILE A 157 1.83 0.02 7.07
CA ILE A 157 0.99 -1.04 7.64
C ILE A 157 0.54 -1.99 6.53
N HIS A 158 0.01 -1.48 5.42
CA HIS A 158 -0.42 -2.31 4.31
C HIS A 158 0.77 -3.01 3.64
N VAL A 159 1.74 -2.23 3.17
CA VAL A 159 2.85 -2.72 2.35
C VAL A 159 3.79 -3.63 3.15
N TYR A 160 4.09 -3.30 4.41
CA TYR A 160 5.09 -4.03 5.20
C TYR A 160 4.47 -4.94 6.26
N LEU A 161 3.62 -4.42 7.14
CA LEU A 161 3.07 -5.20 8.26
C LEU A 161 2.13 -6.31 7.79
N PHE A 162 1.17 -6.03 6.89
CA PHE A 162 0.29 -7.07 6.36
C PHE A 162 1.06 -8.09 5.51
N THR A 163 2.09 -7.67 4.77
CA THR A 163 3.01 -8.60 4.08
C THR A 163 3.62 -9.61 5.06
N ILE A 164 4.11 -9.16 6.23
CA ILE A 164 4.65 -10.04 7.27
C ILE A 164 3.55 -10.97 7.81
N PHE A 165 2.34 -10.46 8.07
CA PHE A 165 1.23 -11.31 8.51
C PHE A 165 0.88 -12.40 7.49
N PHE A 166 0.86 -12.09 6.20
CA PHE A 166 0.65 -13.10 5.16
C PHE A 166 1.78 -14.14 5.10
N MET A 167 3.03 -13.73 5.31
CA MET A 167 4.16 -14.67 5.38
C MET A 167 4.02 -15.60 6.58
N ILE A 168 3.73 -15.07 7.78
CA ILE A 168 3.50 -15.85 8.99
C ILE A 168 2.32 -16.82 8.80
N TYR A 169 1.24 -16.33 8.19
CA TYR A 169 0.06 -17.14 7.89
C TYR A 169 0.37 -18.30 6.93
N GLY A 170 1.19 -18.05 5.90
CA GLY A 170 1.70 -19.07 4.98
C GLY A 170 2.49 -20.16 5.72
N VAL A 171 3.45 -19.74 6.56
CA VAL A 171 4.28 -20.66 7.35
C VAL A 171 3.45 -21.47 8.36
N LYS A 172 2.41 -20.89 8.97
CA LYS A 172 1.50 -21.62 9.85
C LYS A 172 0.75 -22.74 9.10
N LYS A 173 0.39 -22.53 7.83
CA LYS A 173 -0.27 -23.56 7.01
C LYS A 173 0.70 -24.66 6.56
N LYS A 174 1.90 -24.28 6.15
CA LYS A 174 2.94 -25.23 5.72
C LYS A 174 4.30 -24.72 6.16
N LYS A 175 4.85 -25.35 7.18
CA LYS A 175 6.17 -24.99 7.72
C LYS A 175 7.27 -25.44 6.76
N THR A 176 8.15 -24.52 6.40
CA THR A 176 9.39 -24.77 5.66
C THR A 176 10.53 -23.99 6.31
N LYS A 177 11.77 -24.49 6.22
CA LYS A 177 12.95 -23.80 6.77
C LYS A 177 13.10 -22.41 6.14
N TYR A 178 13.04 -22.33 4.81
CA TYR A 178 13.10 -21.06 4.07
C TYR A 178 11.95 -20.12 4.41
N GLY A 179 10.73 -20.60 4.60
CA GLY A 179 9.60 -19.76 5.00
C GLY A 179 9.82 -19.06 6.34
N ILE A 180 10.36 -19.78 7.34
CA ILE A 180 10.74 -19.20 8.64
C ILE A 180 11.90 -18.20 8.47
N THR A 181 12.94 -18.58 7.74
CA THR A 181 14.10 -17.72 7.47
C THR A 181 13.69 -16.41 6.78
N ASN A 182 12.75 -16.46 5.83
CA ASN A 182 12.26 -15.29 5.12
C ASN A 182 11.56 -14.30 6.05
N ILE A 183 10.75 -14.78 7.00
CA ILE A 183 10.10 -13.91 8.00
C ILE A 183 11.16 -13.23 8.87
N ILE A 184 12.16 -13.99 9.33
CA ILE A 184 13.27 -13.45 10.14
C ILE A 184 14.04 -12.39 9.34
N LEU A 185 14.38 -12.67 8.08
CA LEU A 185 15.13 -11.75 7.24
C LEU A 185 14.38 -10.44 6.98
N VAL A 186 13.10 -10.51 6.63
CA VAL A 186 12.29 -9.30 6.41
C VAL A 186 12.32 -8.42 7.65
N LEU A 187 12.23 -9.00 8.85
CA LEU A 187 12.30 -8.23 10.11
C LEU A 187 13.72 -7.71 10.44
N LEU A 188 14.76 -8.51 10.23
CA LEU A 188 16.12 -8.17 10.66
C LEU A 188 16.85 -7.22 9.70
N LEU A 189 16.59 -7.27 8.40
CA LEU A 189 17.32 -6.43 7.43
C LEU A 189 17.09 -4.93 7.68
N PRO A 190 15.86 -4.42 7.87
CA PRO A 190 15.66 -3.02 8.26
C PRO A 190 16.34 -2.66 9.59
N LEU A 191 16.32 -3.56 10.58
CA LEU A 191 16.99 -3.34 11.86
C LEU A 191 18.51 -3.25 11.70
N SER A 192 19.08 -3.97 10.73
CA SER A 192 20.52 -3.91 10.44
C SER A 192 20.99 -2.53 9.96
N LEU A 193 20.08 -1.69 9.43
CA LEU A 193 20.39 -0.31 9.00
C LEU A 193 20.88 0.57 10.15
N VAL A 194 20.53 0.24 11.40
CA VAL A 194 21.05 0.97 12.58
C VAL A 194 22.58 0.93 12.61
N PHE A 195 23.17 -0.20 12.23
CA PHE A 195 24.62 -0.42 12.24
C PHE A 195 25.32 -0.03 10.93
N PHE A 196 24.55 0.29 9.89
CA PHE A 196 25.10 0.61 8.58
C PHE A 196 25.45 2.09 8.48
N ASP A 197 26.64 2.43 7.98
CA ASP A 197 26.97 3.82 7.63
C ASP A 197 26.59 4.08 6.17
N THR A 198 25.70 5.04 5.96
CA THR A 198 25.18 5.39 4.64
C THR A 198 26.22 6.09 3.76
N ASP A 199 27.27 6.66 4.35
CA ASP A 199 28.31 7.39 3.61
C ASP A 199 29.08 6.49 2.62
N ILE A 200 29.11 5.17 2.88
CA ILE A 200 29.75 4.18 2.01
C ILE A 200 29.20 4.22 0.57
N PHE A 201 27.93 4.63 0.40
CA PHE A 201 27.28 4.68 -0.91
C PHE A 201 27.52 5.98 -1.69
N ASN A 202 28.08 7.02 -1.07
CA ASN A 202 28.36 8.33 -1.71
C ASN A 202 27.21 8.84 -2.60
N TYR A 203 26.00 8.91 -2.05
CA TYR A 203 24.80 9.23 -2.84
C TYR A 203 24.87 10.59 -3.53
N GLN A 204 24.41 10.63 -4.78
CA GLN A 204 24.24 11.85 -5.57
C GLN A 204 22.89 11.82 -6.30
N PHE A 205 21.83 12.19 -5.60
CA PHE A 205 20.49 12.25 -6.18
C PHE A 205 20.37 13.41 -7.16
N SER A 206 19.90 13.12 -8.38
CA SER A 206 19.62 14.13 -9.40
C SER A 206 18.51 15.08 -8.97
N GLN A 207 18.49 16.28 -9.56
CA GLN A 207 17.45 17.26 -9.25
C GLN A 207 16.05 16.74 -9.59
N GLY A 208 15.89 16.05 -10.74
CA GLY A 208 14.62 15.46 -11.13
C GLY A 208 14.07 14.42 -10.14
N ILE A 209 14.94 13.64 -9.48
CA ILE A 209 14.52 12.72 -8.41
C ILE A 209 14.01 13.51 -7.20
N LYS A 210 14.73 14.55 -6.79
CA LYS A 210 14.33 15.40 -5.66
C LYS A 210 13.01 16.11 -5.94
N ASP A 211 12.85 16.68 -7.13
CA ASP A 211 11.65 17.40 -7.55
C ASP A 211 10.43 16.47 -7.61
N ASN A 212 10.58 15.29 -8.23
CA ASN A 212 9.51 14.29 -8.25
C ASN A 212 9.17 13.80 -6.84
N TYR A 213 10.17 13.66 -5.97
CA TYR A 213 9.97 13.18 -4.61
C TYR A 213 9.26 14.19 -3.70
N ILE A 214 9.69 15.46 -3.74
CA ILE A 214 9.08 16.55 -2.97
C ILE A 214 7.75 16.98 -3.57
N GLY A 215 7.68 17.20 -4.89
CA GLY A 215 6.47 17.67 -5.58
C GLY A 215 5.28 16.72 -5.51
N ASN A 216 5.53 15.44 -5.19
CA ASN A 216 4.48 14.44 -4.95
C ASN A 216 4.25 14.11 -3.47
N ASN A 217 4.86 14.86 -2.54
CA ASN A 217 4.73 14.71 -1.09
C ASN A 217 5.18 13.34 -0.54
N PHE A 218 6.08 12.62 -1.24
CA PHE A 218 6.57 11.34 -0.72
C PHE A 218 7.38 11.51 0.58
N HIS A 219 8.11 12.62 0.71
CA HIS A 219 8.86 12.98 1.91
C HIS A 219 8.01 13.08 3.19
N VAL A 220 6.69 13.24 3.08
CA VAL A 220 5.78 13.29 4.23
C VAL A 220 5.84 11.98 5.03
N LEU A 221 5.99 10.84 4.37
CA LEU A 221 6.16 9.55 5.06
C LEU A 221 7.45 9.55 5.89
N ASN A 222 8.55 10.00 5.29
CA ASN A 222 9.86 10.06 5.96
C ASN A 222 9.80 11.00 7.15
N ALA A 223 9.30 12.22 6.97
CA ALA A 223 9.19 13.22 8.02
C ALA A 223 8.36 12.72 9.22
N ASN A 224 7.24 12.02 8.95
CA ASN A 224 6.41 11.45 10.01
C ASN A 224 7.09 10.26 10.71
N LEU A 225 7.83 9.42 9.99
CA LEU A 225 8.61 8.34 10.60
C LEU A 225 9.76 8.90 11.43
N SER A 226 10.49 9.90 10.94
CA SER A 226 11.56 10.58 11.69
C SER A 226 11.00 11.23 12.97
N LYS A 227 9.85 11.92 12.89
CA LYS A 227 9.16 12.46 14.08
C LYS A 227 8.72 11.36 15.04
N PHE A 228 8.11 10.28 14.53
CA PHE A 228 7.65 9.15 15.35
C PHE A 228 8.80 8.45 16.08
N LEU A 229 9.97 8.35 15.45
CA LEU A 229 11.19 7.80 16.05
C LEU A 229 11.88 8.77 17.03
N GLY A 230 11.37 9.99 17.21
CA GLY A 230 11.94 11.00 18.10
C GLY A 230 13.21 11.65 17.57
N VAL A 231 13.47 11.54 16.27
CA VAL A 231 14.66 12.12 15.61
C VAL A 231 14.50 13.64 15.47
N TYR A 232 13.32 14.06 15.05
CA TYR A 232 12.94 15.47 14.93
C TYR A 232 11.66 15.74 15.72
N ASN A 233 11.52 16.96 16.26
CA ASN A 233 10.30 17.36 16.99
C ASN A 233 9.17 17.79 16.05
N ASP A 234 9.52 18.18 14.83
CA ASP A 234 8.63 18.67 13.77
C ASP A 234 8.78 17.84 12.49
N LEU A 235 7.95 18.13 11.49
CA LEU A 235 7.99 17.45 10.20
C LEU A 235 9.13 18.02 9.35
N ARG A 236 10.29 17.37 9.41
CA ARG A 236 11.48 17.69 8.60
C ARG A 236 11.96 16.48 7.83
N PHE A 237 12.63 16.75 6.72
CA PHE A 237 13.22 15.73 5.88
C PHE A 237 14.42 16.31 5.14
N PHE A 238 15.54 15.59 5.18
CA PHE A 238 16.75 15.94 4.44
C PHE A 238 17.22 14.76 3.60
N PHE A 239 17.49 14.99 2.31
CA PHE A 239 17.89 13.90 1.40
C PHE A 239 19.19 13.19 1.78
N TYR A 240 20.10 13.87 2.48
CA TYR A 240 21.45 13.39 2.75
C TYR A 240 21.73 13.15 4.24
N GLU A 241 20.75 13.40 5.11
CA GLU A 241 20.93 13.11 6.53
C GLU A 241 20.87 11.59 6.75
N LYS A 242 21.79 11.04 7.56
CA LYS A 242 22.00 9.59 7.65
C LYS A 242 20.72 8.85 8.07
N ILE A 243 19.98 9.43 9.01
CA ILE A 243 18.74 8.82 9.52
C ILE A 243 17.62 8.85 8.48
N ASP A 244 17.47 9.94 7.74
CA ASP A 244 16.46 10.09 6.69
C ASP A 244 16.74 9.16 5.50
N LEU A 245 18.02 8.94 5.17
CA LEU A 245 18.46 7.93 4.21
C LEU A 245 18.10 6.51 4.67
N LYS A 246 18.40 6.15 5.93
CA LYS A 246 18.03 4.82 6.49
C LYS A 246 16.52 4.58 6.46
N ILE A 247 15.73 5.59 6.80
CA ILE A 247 14.27 5.54 6.72
C ILE A 247 13.84 5.33 5.26
N GLN A 248 14.43 6.06 4.31
CA GLN A 248 14.12 5.87 2.89
C GLN A 248 14.51 4.48 2.38
N ILE A 249 15.67 3.94 2.77
CA ILE A 249 16.08 2.58 2.42
C ILE A 249 15.04 1.57 2.93
N PHE A 250 14.57 1.73 4.18
CA PHE A 250 13.50 0.89 4.73
C PHE A 250 12.20 0.99 3.91
N ILE A 251 11.76 2.21 3.58
CA ILE A 251 10.55 2.42 2.77
C ILE A 251 10.71 1.75 1.40
N ALA A 252 11.80 2.01 0.69
CA ALA A 252 12.06 1.44 -0.62
C ALA A 252 12.08 -0.10 -0.58
N PHE A 253 12.76 -0.68 0.43
CA PHE A 253 12.78 -2.11 0.66
C PHE A 253 11.37 -2.67 0.87
N ALA A 254 10.58 -2.06 1.75
CA ALA A 254 9.23 -2.50 2.06
C ALA A 254 8.34 -2.55 0.80
N TYR A 255 8.35 -1.48 0.01
CA TYR A 255 7.55 -1.36 -1.21
C TYR A 255 7.95 -2.35 -2.29
N ILE A 256 9.24 -2.43 -2.60
CA ILE A 256 9.73 -3.34 -3.64
C ILE A 256 9.49 -4.78 -3.25
N TYR A 257 9.82 -5.13 -2.00
CA TYR A 257 9.62 -6.49 -1.54
C TYR A 257 8.14 -6.86 -1.54
N HIS A 258 7.23 -5.97 -1.12
CA HIS A 258 5.79 -6.22 -1.17
C HIS A 258 5.30 -6.58 -2.58
N TYR A 259 5.66 -5.78 -3.59
CA TYR A 259 5.28 -6.04 -4.99
C TYR A 259 5.89 -7.35 -5.52
N LEU A 260 7.19 -7.58 -5.30
CA LEU A 260 7.86 -8.80 -5.76
C LEU A 260 7.36 -10.05 -5.04
N ASN A 261 7.05 -9.95 -3.76
CA ASN A 261 6.44 -11.03 -2.98
C ASN A 261 5.07 -11.43 -3.56
N TRP A 262 4.24 -10.48 -3.98
CA TRP A 262 3.00 -10.77 -4.72
C TRP A 262 3.28 -11.51 -6.02
N PHE A 263 4.16 -10.98 -6.88
CA PHE A 263 4.47 -11.59 -8.18
C PHE A 263 5.08 -12.99 -8.06
N SER A 264 5.85 -13.27 -6.99
CA SER A 264 6.46 -14.59 -6.76
C SER A 264 5.45 -15.68 -6.40
N LYS A 265 4.27 -15.33 -5.89
CA LYS A 265 3.28 -16.27 -5.34
C LYS A 265 2.40 -16.92 -6.41
N THR A 266 2.86 -17.02 -7.65
CA THR A 266 2.12 -17.62 -8.77
C THR A 266 1.62 -19.03 -8.47
N THR A 267 2.40 -19.88 -7.79
CA THR A 267 2.01 -21.28 -7.55
C THR A 267 1.32 -21.54 -6.20
N ILE A 268 1.43 -20.64 -5.22
CA ILE A 268 0.68 -20.74 -3.95
C ILE A 268 -0.69 -20.09 -4.08
N ILE A 269 -0.74 -18.85 -4.59
CA ILE A 269 -1.98 -18.08 -4.74
C ILE A 269 -2.67 -18.43 -6.06
N GLY A 270 -1.90 -18.69 -7.12
CA GLY A 270 -2.50 -19.07 -8.40
C GLY A 270 -3.15 -17.90 -9.14
N TRP A 271 -2.75 -16.65 -8.90
CA TRP A 271 -3.46 -15.48 -9.44
C TRP A 271 -3.51 -15.49 -10.98
N HIS A 272 -2.47 -15.99 -11.64
CA HIS A 272 -2.43 -16.13 -13.10
C HIS A 272 -3.39 -17.20 -13.65
N LYS A 273 -3.87 -18.15 -12.82
CA LYS A 273 -4.70 -19.28 -13.30
C LYS A 273 -6.09 -18.84 -13.77
N GLN A 274 -6.58 -17.71 -13.28
CA GLN A 274 -7.89 -17.15 -13.64
C GLN A 274 -7.77 -15.95 -14.59
N LEU A 275 -6.55 -15.67 -15.06
CA LEU A 275 -6.25 -14.59 -15.98
C LEU A 275 -6.50 -15.06 -17.42
N THR A 276 -7.63 -14.67 -17.99
CA THR A 276 -7.92 -14.90 -19.41
C THR A 276 -7.07 -13.97 -20.29
N THR A 277 -6.87 -14.32 -21.56
CA THR A 277 -6.13 -13.47 -22.53
C THR A 277 -6.70 -12.05 -22.58
N LYS A 278 -8.04 -11.91 -22.53
CA LYS A 278 -8.71 -10.61 -22.50
C LYS A 278 -8.33 -9.82 -21.23
N LYS A 279 -8.42 -10.43 -20.04
CA LYS A 279 -8.03 -9.79 -18.78
C LYS A 279 -6.55 -9.39 -18.78
N ALA A 280 -5.68 -10.27 -19.26
CA ALA A 280 -4.24 -9.99 -19.36
C ALA A 280 -3.95 -8.79 -20.26
N LEU A 281 -4.57 -8.74 -21.45
CA LEU A 281 -4.40 -7.63 -22.38
C LEU A 281 -4.94 -6.31 -21.79
N THR A 282 -6.10 -6.34 -21.11
CA THR A 282 -6.63 -5.16 -20.43
C THR A 282 -5.69 -4.67 -19.33
N ILE A 283 -5.14 -5.55 -18.50
CA ILE A 283 -4.17 -5.19 -17.46
C ILE A 283 -2.92 -4.58 -18.09
N LEU A 284 -2.36 -5.21 -19.12
CA LEU A 284 -1.15 -4.71 -19.80
C LEU A 284 -1.40 -3.35 -20.46
N MET A 285 -2.55 -3.14 -21.09
CA MET A 285 -2.91 -1.87 -21.71
C MET A 285 -3.06 -0.76 -20.66
N LEU A 286 -3.81 -1.01 -19.58
CA LEU A 286 -3.96 -0.03 -18.49
C LEU A 286 -2.62 0.30 -17.83
N TRP A 287 -1.81 -0.72 -17.58
CA TRP A 287 -0.48 -0.58 -17.02
C TRP A 287 0.45 0.25 -17.93
N ALA A 288 0.43 -0.02 -19.23
CA ALA A 288 1.22 0.73 -20.21
C ALA A 288 0.77 2.20 -20.27
N ILE A 289 -0.53 2.47 -20.26
CA ILE A 289 -1.07 3.84 -20.21
C ILE A 289 -0.56 4.59 -18.97
N ILE A 290 -0.66 3.99 -17.79
CA ILE A 290 -0.20 4.61 -16.54
C ILE A 290 1.31 4.83 -16.55
N SER A 291 2.07 3.86 -17.03
CA SER A 291 3.53 3.98 -17.16
C SER A 291 3.92 5.11 -18.11
N CYS A 292 3.22 5.24 -19.25
CA CYS A 292 3.41 6.35 -20.18
C CYS A 292 3.03 7.70 -19.53
N CYS A 293 1.98 7.74 -18.70
CA CYS A 293 1.65 8.95 -17.94
C CYS A 293 2.79 9.35 -17.00
N TYR A 294 3.41 8.41 -16.27
CA TYR A 294 4.59 8.71 -15.44
C TYR A 294 5.79 9.22 -16.25
N LEU A 295 6.00 8.68 -17.46
CA LEU A 295 7.08 9.13 -18.35
C LEU A 295 6.82 10.52 -18.92
N TYR A 296 5.55 10.89 -19.15
CA TYR A 296 5.16 12.22 -19.61
C TYR A 296 5.20 13.25 -18.48
N ASP A 297 4.56 12.94 -17.36
CA ASP A 297 4.52 13.78 -16.16
C ASP A 297 4.32 12.90 -14.92
N TYR A 298 5.31 12.91 -14.02
CA TYR A 298 5.30 12.02 -12.86
C TYR A 298 4.07 12.26 -11.97
N ARG A 299 3.63 13.52 -11.82
CA ARG A 299 2.49 13.92 -11.00
C ARG A 299 1.19 13.32 -11.54
N LEU A 300 0.97 13.37 -12.85
CA LEU A 300 -0.16 12.77 -13.53
C LEU A 300 -0.19 11.25 -13.33
N GLY A 301 0.94 10.57 -13.61
CA GLY A 301 1.05 9.12 -13.40
C GLY A 301 0.77 8.71 -11.96
N PHE A 302 1.28 9.49 -11.00
CA PHE A 302 1.04 9.28 -9.57
C PHE A 302 -0.43 9.43 -9.20
N ILE A 303 -1.10 10.49 -9.64
CA ILE A 303 -2.51 10.74 -9.32
C ILE A 303 -3.41 9.63 -9.89
N LEU A 304 -3.16 9.18 -11.12
CA LEU A 304 -3.87 8.03 -11.70
C LEU A 304 -3.63 6.75 -10.89
N SER A 305 -2.42 6.57 -10.39
CA SER A 305 -2.05 5.43 -9.55
C SER A 305 -2.66 5.48 -8.16
N ILE A 306 -2.93 6.66 -7.58
CA ILE A 306 -3.59 6.78 -6.27
C ILE A 306 -4.95 6.08 -6.28
N PHE A 307 -5.75 6.25 -7.34
CA PHE A 307 -7.05 5.59 -7.44
C PHE A 307 -6.91 4.06 -7.41
N LEU A 308 -5.99 3.49 -8.18
CA LEU A 308 -5.73 2.05 -8.19
C LEU A 308 -5.11 1.56 -6.88
N SER A 309 -4.20 2.35 -6.31
CA SER A 309 -3.54 2.06 -5.04
C SER A 309 -4.57 2.00 -3.91
N VAL A 310 -5.42 3.00 -3.77
CA VAL A 310 -6.40 3.02 -2.69
C VAL A 310 -7.49 1.98 -2.91
N SER A 311 -7.90 1.76 -4.15
CA SER A 311 -8.85 0.69 -4.50
C SER A 311 -8.35 -0.69 -4.08
N HIS A 312 -7.11 -1.06 -4.43
CA HIS A 312 -6.61 -2.39 -4.07
C HIS A 312 -6.46 -2.55 -2.54
N VAL A 313 -5.92 -1.55 -1.83
CA VAL A 313 -5.79 -1.57 -0.37
C VAL A 313 -7.15 -1.81 0.28
N MET A 314 -8.15 -1.01 -0.11
CA MET A 314 -9.50 -1.11 0.42
C MET A 314 -10.16 -2.46 0.10
N LEU A 315 -10.00 -2.98 -1.13
CA LEU A 315 -10.54 -4.28 -1.53
C LEU A 315 -9.87 -5.44 -0.79
N GLU A 316 -8.63 -5.29 -0.34
CA GLU A 316 -7.88 -6.32 0.37
C GLU A 316 -8.19 -6.36 1.88
N PHE A 317 -8.74 -5.29 2.47
CA PHE A 317 -9.03 -5.27 3.92
C PHE A 317 -9.78 -6.49 4.47
N PRO A 318 -10.83 -7.03 3.81
CA PRO A 318 -11.47 -8.27 4.27
C PRO A 318 -10.48 -9.44 4.39
N LEU A 319 -9.57 -9.61 3.42
CA LEU A 319 -8.54 -10.64 3.44
C LEU A 319 -7.52 -10.41 4.57
N ASN A 320 -7.11 -9.15 4.79
CA ASN A 320 -6.24 -8.76 5.89
C ASN A 320 -6.85 -9.14 7.26
N ILE A 321 -8.14 -8.83 7.45
CA ILE A 321 -8.88 -9.16 8.67
C ILE A 321 -9.02 -10.68 8.86
N ILE A 322 -9.35 -11.44 7.81
CA ILE A 322 -9.41 -12.92 7.85
C ILE A 322 -8.05 -13.49 8.26
N THR A 323 -6.96 -12.92 7.75
CA THR A 323 -5.60 -13.35 8.05
C THR A 323 -5.25 -13.10 9.51
N ILE A 324 -5.47 -11.88 10.01
CA ILE A 324 -5.28 -11.51 11.41
C ILE A 324 -6.11 -12.43 12.32
N ARG A 325 -7.40 -12.59 12.01
CA ARG A 325 -8.29 -13.49 12.75
C ARG A 325 -7.72 -14.91 12.84
N SER A 326 -7.21 -15.44 11.73
CA SER A 326 -6.65 -16.79 11.68
C SER A 326 -5.30 -16.91 12.42
N LEU A 327 -4.55 -15.82 12.55
CA LEU A 327 -3.28 -15.80 13.26
C LEU A 327 -3.47 -15.78 14.78
N PHE A 328 -4.45 -15.02 15.28
CA PHE A 328 -4.59 -14.74 16.72
C PHE A 328 -5.74 -15.46 17.40
N LEU A 329 -6.80 -15.87 16.69
CA LEU A 329 -7.84 -16.71 17.28
C LEU A 329 -7.40 -18.18 17.23
N ARG A 330 -7.28 -18.81 18.41
CA ARG A 330 -7.04 -20.26 18.53
C ARG A 330 -8.14 -21.00 17.75
N LYS A 331 -7.75 -21.98 16.92
CA LYS A 331 -8.68 -23.04 16.49
C LYS A 331 -9.26 -23.65 17.77
N GLN A 332 -10.56 -23.47 18.01
CA GLN A 332 -11.26 -24.40 18.89
C GLN A 332 -11.01 -25.78 18.30
N LYS A 333 -10.35 -26.66 19.06
CA LYS A 333 -10.35 -28.09 18.75
C LYS A 333 -11.83 -28.48 18.78
N THR A 334 -12.43 -28.65 17.62
CA THR A 334 -13.63 -29.47 17.49
C THR A 334 -13.24 -30.82 18.08
N ARG A 335 -13.77 -31.12 19.27
CA ARG A 335 -13.72 -32.46 19.85
C ARG A 335 -14.56 -33.40 19.02
#